data_AF-A0A7C3AHW7-F1
#
_entry.id   AF-A0A7C3AHW7-F1
#
_cell.length_a   1.000
_cell.length_b   1.000
_cell.length_c   1.000
_cell.angle_alpha   90.00
_cell.angle_beta   90.00
_cell.angle_gamma   90.00
#
_symmetry.space_group_name_H-M   'P 1'
#
loop_
_entity.id
_entity.type
_entity.pdbx_description
1 polymer ?
#
loop_
_entity_poly.entity_id
_entity_poly.type
_entity_poly.pdbx_seq_one_letter_code
_entity_poly.pdbx_strand_id
1 'polypeptide(L)'
;MDSIWLKVAVGSVAVVAVLIGAAVFWPSGDSTPSPGLQAERAKTVYDTWEQDEARLRAEPGQTPSAETPPQPVAQTPPAEPTGQGQVAQPPMPSPTPQAPAAEPQYSFKPMDEIDKIDAERLWNVIVQERKRGRLPGGFGYKGMTDHCRELMQRYPGTIYDFYARRTLGDIPERYWTMYNITEDERDLTRFQTQPKP
;
A
#
# COMPACT_ATOMS: atom_id res chain seq x y z
N MET A 1 -57.47 -15.59 8.17
CA MET A 1 -56.41 -14.71 7.66
C MET A 1 -55.24 -15.57 7.17
N ASP A 2 -55.48 -16.59 6.33
CA ASP A 2 -54.56 -17.76 6.27
C ASP A 2 -54.20 -18.24 4.86
N SER A 3 -54.78 -17.65 3.81
CA SER A 3 -54.47 -18.07 2.42
C SER A 3 -53.50 -17.13 1.70
N ILE A 4 -53.39 -15.88 2.16
CA ILE A 4 -52.54 -14.85 1.53
C ILE A 4 -51.06 -15.08 1.88
N TRP A 5 -50.75 -15.36 3.16
CA TRP A 5 -49.38 -15.67 3.59
C TRP A 5 -48.87 -16.99 3.01
N LEU A 6 -49.73 -18.00 2.85
CA LEU A 6 -49.35 -19.29 2.25
C LEU A 6 -48.99 -19.13 0.76
N LYS A 7 -49.74 -18.30 0.01
CA LYS A 7 -49.43 -18.00 -1.40
C LYS A 7 -48.12 -17.24 -1.56
N VAL A 8 -47.81 -16.31 -0.64
CA VAL A 8 -46.53 -15.58 -0.63
C VAL A 8 -45.35 -16.52 -0.32
N ALA A 9 -45.52 -17.44 0.65
CA ALA A 9 -44.48 -18.42 0.99
C ALA A 9 -44.25 -19.45 -0.12
N VAL A 10 -45.29 -19.91 -0.82
CA VAL A 10 -45.15 -20.82 -1.97
C VAL A 10 -44.53 -20.09 -3.16
N GLY A 11 -44.91 -18.82 -3.38
CA GLY A 11 -44.32 -17.99 -4.43
C GLY A 11 -42.83 -17.74 -4.21
N SER A 12 -42.39 -17.47 -2.98
CA SER A 12 -40.97 -17.21 -2.68
C SER A 12 -40.09 -18.44 -2.90
N VAL A 13 -40.55 -19.63 -2.51
CA VAL A 13 -39.82 -20.89 -2.74
C VAL A 13 -39.70 -21.20 -4.24
N ALA A 14 -40.74 -20.95 -5.02
CA ALA A 14 -40.71 -21.16 -6.47
C ALA A 14 -39.71 -20.22 -7.17
N VAL A 15 -39.63 -18.95 -6.76
CA VAL A 15 -38.67 -18.00 -7.32
C VAL A 15 -37.23 -18.41 -7.02
N VAL A 16 -36.94 -18.86 -5.79
CA VAL A 16 -35.60 -19.35 -5.42
C VAL A 16 -35.24 -20.62 -6.22
N ALA A 17 -36.17 -21.55 -6.41
CA ALA A 17 -35.94 -22.75 -7.21
C ALA A 17 -35.66 -22.42 -8.69
N VAL A 18 -36.35 -21.41 -9.26
CA VAL A 18 -36.09 -20.94 -10.62
C VAL A 18 -34.72 -20.25 -10.74
N LEU A 19 -34.30 -19.46 -9.74
CA LEU A 19 -32.98 -18.83 -9.74
C LEU A 19 -31.85 -19.87 -9.64
N ILE A 20 -31.99 -20.87 -8.77
CA ILE A 20 -31.02 -21.96 -8.67
C ILE A 20 -31.02 -22.81 -9.95
N GLY A 21 -32.20 -23.10 -10.51
CA GLY A 21 -32.34 -23.82 -11.77
C GLY A 21 -31.69 -23.08 -12.95
N ALA A 22 -31.84 -21.75 -13.02
CA ALA A 22 -31.20 -20.93 -14.03
C ALA A 22 -29.67 -20.88 -13.86
N ALA A 23 -29.17 -20.85 -12.62
CA ALA A 23 -27.73 -20.88 -12.34
C ALA A 23 -27.07 -22.24 -12.67
N VAL A 24 -27.80 -23.34 -12.56
CA VAL A 24 -27.29 -24.68 -12.87
C VAL A 24 -27.48 -25.05 -14.35
N PHE A 25 -28.55 -24.56 -14.99
CA PHE A 25 -28.92 -24.98 -16.35
C PHE A 25 -28.44 -24.00 -17.45
N TRP A 26 -28.10 -22.76 -17.11
CA TRP A 26 -27.44 -21.81 -18.03
C TRP A 26 -26.02 -21.51 -17.56
N PRO A 27 -25.03 -22.37 -17.87
CA PRO A 27 -23.63 -21.99 -17.81
C PRO A 27 -23.35 -21.04 -18.99
N SER A 28 -23.70 -19.77 -18.83
CA SER A 28 -23.26 -18.74 -19.75
C SER A 28 -21.75 -18.53 -19.58
N GLY A 29 -20.99 -19.11 -20.51
CA GLY A 29 -19.74 -18.55 -21.04
C GLY A 29 -18.49 -18.65 -20.18
N ASP A 30 -17.62 -19.58 -20.59
CA ASP A 30 -16.15 -19.55 -20.49
C ASP A 30 -15.50 -19.00 -19.21
N SER A 31 -14.98 -19.92 -18.40
CA SER A 31 -13.59 -19.88 -17.92
C SER A 31 -13.26 -21.21 -17.26
N THR A 32 -12.91 -22.21 -18.06
CA THR A 32 -12.10 -23.32 -17.58
C THR A 32 -10.75 -22.72 -17.17
N PRO A 33 -10.32 -22.77 -15.90
CA PRO A 33 -8.98 -22.31 -15.56
C PRO A 33 -7.99 -23.29 -16.18
N SER A 34 -7.25 -22.81 -17.19
CA SER A 34 -6.13 -23.56 -17.75
C SER A 34 -5.11 -23.86 -16.65
N PRO A 35 -4.71 -25.12 -16.43
CA PRO A 35 -3.73 -25.50 -15.40
C PRO A 35 -2.30 -25.18 -15.87
N GLY A 36 -2.04 -23.90 -16.16
CA GLY A 36 -0.75 -23.41 -16.67
C GLY A 36 -0.41 -21.96 -16.31
N LEU A 37 -1.32 -21.22 -15.66
CA LEU A 37 -1.11 -19.81 -15.28
C LEU A 37 -1.10 -19.61 -13.75
N GLN A 38 -0.45 -20.50 -13.01
CA GLN A 38 -0.22 -20.33 -11.57
C GLN A 38 1.09 -19.59 -11.23
N ALA A 39 1.79 -18.98 -12.19
CA ALA A 39 3.13 -18.41 -11.95
C ALA A 39 3.23 -16.87 -12.00
N GLU A 40 2.11 -16.14 -11.98
CA GLU A 40 2.15 -14.71 -11.67
C GLU A 40 0.86 -14.36 -10.90
N ARG A 41 0.91 -14.42 -9.57
CA ARG A 41 -0.18 -13.88 -8.75
C ARG A 41 -0.31 -12.41 -9.10
N ALA A 42 -1.31 -12.04 -9.88
CA ALA A 42 -1.67 -10.66 -10.11
C ALA A 42 -1.84 -9.98 -8.74
N LYS A 43 -1.01 -8.97 -8.45
CA LYS A 43 -1.07 -8.21 -7.19
C LYS A 43 -2.49 -7.68 -7.02
N THR A 44 -3.14 -8.09 -5.93
CA THR A 44 -4.49 -7.64 -5.62
C THR A 44 -4.46 -6.25 -5.00
N VAL A 45 -5.61 -5.57 -4.99
CA VAL A 45 -5.78 -4.29 -4.28
C VAL A 45 -5.42 -4.43 -2.79
N TYR A 46 -5.70 -5.60 -2.21
CA TYR A 46 -5.35 -5.94 -0.83
C TYR A 46 -3.84 -6.02 -0.61
N ASP A 47 -3.08 -6.66 -1.51
CA ASP A 47 -1.61 -6.70 -1.43
C ASP A 47 -1.02 -5.27 -1.45
N THR A 48 -1.60 -4.39 -2.26
CA THR A 48 -1.18 -2.98 -2.34
C THR A 48 -1.51 -2.22 -1.05
N TRP A 49 -2.61 -2.55 -0.38
CA TRP A 49 -3.00 -1.93 0.89
C TRP A 49 -2.16 -2.40 2.06
N GLU A 50 -1.81 -3.68 2.11
CA GLU A 50 -0.94 -4.22 3.14
C GLU A 50 0.46 -3.61 3.04
N GLN A 51 1.01 -3.49 1.83
CA GLN A 51 2.29 -2.80 1.59
C GLN A 51 2.25 -1.33 2.03
N ASP A 52 1.13 -0.64 1.76
CA ASP A 52 1.00 0.78 2.10
C ASP A 52 0.82 0.99 3.61
N GLU A 53 0.10 0.09 4.29
CA GLU A 53 -0.02 0.09 5.76
C GLU A 53 1.33 -0.22 6.42
N ALA A 54 2.04 -1.24 5.93
CA ALA A 54 3.39 -1.56 6.41
C ALA A 54 4.34 -0.37 6.23
N ARG A 55 4.29 0.31 5.08
CA ARG A 55 5.12 1.48 4.79
C ARG A 55 4.78 2.68 5.68
N LEU A 56 3.50 2.88 6.01
CA LEU A 56 3.06 3.94 6.91
C LEU A 56 3.43 3.68 8.36
N ARG A 57 3.36 2.42 8.79
CA ARG A 57 3.68 2.01 10.16
C ARG A 57 5.19 1.82 10.38
N ALA A 58 5.97 1.72 9.31
CA ALA A 58 7.42 1.61 9.38
C ALA A 58 8.02 2.81 10.13
N GLU A 59 8.89 2.50 11.09
CA GLU A 59 9.53 3.50 11.93
C GLU A 59 10.36 4.49 11.09
N PRO A 60 10.39 5.78 11.48
CA PRO A 60 11.22 6.79 10.85
C PRO A 60 12.70 6.37 10.85
N GLY A 61 13.25 6.11 9.66
CA GLY A 61 14.62 5.61 9.46
C GLY A 61 14.67 4.26 8.75
N GLN A 62 13.64 3.41 8.88
CA GLN A 62 13.59 2.14 8.16
C GLN A 62 12.85 2.31 6.84
N THR A 63 13.58 2.38 5.73
CA THR A 63 12.98 2.01 4.43
C THR A 63 12.52 0.56 4.52
N PRO A 64 11.24 0.23 4.27
CA PRO A 64 10.88 -1.16 4.03
C PRO A 64 11.70 -1.58 2.81
N SER A 65 12.64 -2.50 3.04
CA SER A 65 13.43 -3.11 1.96
C SER A 65 12.46 -3.50 0.86
N ALA A 66 12.62 -2.88 -0.31
CA ALA A 66 12.01 -3.38 -1.51
C ALA A 66 12.47 -4.84 -1.60
N GLU A 67 11.53 -5.75 -1.36
CA GLU A 67 11.74 -7.17 -1.57
C GLU A 67 12.22 -7.31 -3.02
N THR A 68 13.49 -7.70 -3.12
CA THR A 68 14.23 -7.96 -4.34
C THR A 68 13.32 -8.59 -5.39
N PRO A 69 13.13 -7.99 -6.59
CA PRO A 69 12.47 -8.70 -7.67
C PRO A 69 13.23 -10.01 -7.91
N PRO A 70 12.55 -11.16 -8.06
CA PRO A 70 13.24 -12.43 -8.25
C PRO A 70 14.17 -12.31 -9.45
N GLN A 71 15.46 -12.54 -9.20
CA GLN A 71 16.48 -12.61 -10.25
C GLN A 71 16.01 -13.62 -11.31
N PRO A 72 16.10 -13.30 -12.61
CA PRO A 72 15.94 -14.31 -13.63
C PRO A 72 17.03 -15.35 -13.40
N VAL A 73 16.63 -16.57 -13.06
CA VAL A 73 17.50 -17.74 -13.00
C VAL A 73 18.33 -17.79 -14.28
N ALA A 74 19.65 -17.65 -14.11
CA ALA A 74 20.62 -17.85 -15.16
C ALA A 74 20.42 -19.27 -15.73
N GLN A 75 19.93 -19.34 -16.96
CA GLN A 75 19.95 -20.56 -17.75
C GLN A 75 21.40 -20.96 -17.93
N THR A 76 21.76 -22.12 -17.39
CA THR A 76 23.06 -22.77 -17.61
C THR A 76 23.08 -23.31 -19.04
N PRO A 77 24.04 -22.93 -19.90
CA PRO A 77 24.35 -23.72 -21.08
C PRO A 77 25.43 -24.76 -20.71
N PRO A 78 25.35 -26.00 -21.21
CA PRO A 78 26.39 -27.02 -21.06
C PRO A 78 27.70 -26.61 -21.76
N ALA A 79 28.81 -27.07 -21.21
CA ALA A 79 30.17 -26.74 -21.62
C ALA A 79 30.63 -27.37 -22.96
N GLU A 80 31.31 -26.52 -23.75
CA GLU A 80 32.48 -26.73 -24.65
C GLU A 80 32.42 -27.67 -25.89
N PRO A 81 33.34 -27.56 -26.89
CA PRO A 81 34.46 -26.59 -27.06
C PRO A 81 34.70 -26.01 -28.49
N THR A 82 35.73 -25.15 -28.54
CA THR A 82 36.71 -24.90 -29.64
C THR A 82 36.56 -23.62 -30.47
N GLY A 83 37.58 -22.73 -30.39
CA GLY A 83 37.92 -21.81 -31.48
C GLY A 83 38.34 -20.39 -31.10
N GLN A 84 39.65 -20.19 -30.90
CA GLN A 84 40.49 -19.00 -31.18
C GLN A 84 39.81 -17.62 -31.41
N GLY A 85 40.24 -16.61 -30.64
CA GLY A 85 40.08 -15.20 -31.02
C GLY A 85 40.09 -14.21 -29.86
N GLN A 86 41.28 -13.79 -29.42
CA GLN A 86 41.49 -12.70 -28.47
C GLN A 86 41.09 -11.36 -29.09
N VAL A 87 40.10 -10.67 -28.49
CA VAL A 87 40.01 -9.20 -28.52
C VAL A 87 39.69 -8.73 -27.11
N ALA A 88 40.66 -8.05 -26.49
CA ALA A 88 40.56 -7.50 -25.15
C ALA A 88 39.50 -6.39 -25.11
N GLN A 89 38.40 -6.62 -24.39
CA GLN A 89 37.49 -5.55 -23.99
C GLN A 89 38.13 -4.74 -22.85
N PRO A 90 38.02 -3.41 -22.84
CA PRO A 90 38.47 -2.60 -21.70
C PRO A 90 37.65 -2.99 -20.45
N PRO A 91 38.27 -2.99 -19.25
CA PRO A 91 37.55 -3.31 -18.02
C PRO A 91 36.44 -2.27 -17.82
N MET A 92 35.19 -2.73 -17.80
CA MET A 92 34.08 -1.91 -17.34
C MET A 92 34.36 -1.50 -15.88
N PRO A 93 34.10 -0.24 -15.48
CA PRO A 93 34.24 0.17 -14.11
C PRO A 93 33.27 -0.64 -13.25
N SER A 94 33.81 -1.42 -12.31
CA SER A 94 33.03 -2.05 -11.25
C SER A 94 32.19 -0.98 -10.55
N PRO A 95 30.89 -1.20 -10.29
CA PRO A 95 30.12 -0.28 -9.47
C PRO A 95 30.75 -0.23 -8.09
N THR A 96 31.28 0.93 -7.73
CA THR A 96 31.74 1.24 -6.38
C THR A 96 30.60 0.92 -5.42
N PRO A 97 30.83 0.20 -4.32
CA PRO A 97 29.84 0.11 -3.25
C PRO A 97 29.57 1.53 -2.76
N GLN A 98 28.41 2.08 -3.11
CA GLN A 98 27.93 3.29 -2.46
C GLN A 98 27.82 2.95 -0.98
N ALA A 99 28.61 3.65 -0.16
CA ALA A 99 28.39 3.66 1.28
C ALA A 99 26.90 3.94 1.53
N PRO A 100 26.24 3.23 2.46
CA PRO A 100 24.85 3.50 2.79
C PRO A 100 24.70 4.99 3.07
N ALA A 101 23.82 5.66 2.31
CA ALA A 101 23.44 7.03 2.61
C ALA A 101 23.02 7.07 4.08
N ALA A 102 23.69 7.90 4.89
CA ALA A 102 23.38 8.03 6.30
C ALA A 102 21.88 8.29 6.45
N GLU A 103 21.15 7.36 7.06
CA GLU A 103 19.72 7.49 7.26
C GLU A 103 19.45 8.75 8.09
N PRO A 104 18.48 9.59 7.70
CA PRO A 104 18.14 10.78 8.47
C PRO A 104 17.70 10.35 9.86
N GLN A 105 18.50 10.70 10.88
CA GLN A 105 18.11 10.48 12.27
C GLN A 105 17.01 11.47 12.63
N TYR A 106 15.88 10.98 13.12
CA TYR A 106 14.77 11.80 13.56
C TYR A 106 14.66 11.83 15.09
N SER A 107 14.40 13.01 15.66
CA SER A 107 14.15 13.18 17.09
C SER A 107 12.70 13.60 17.33
N PHE A 108 12.02 12.93 18.26
CA PHE A 108 10.61 13.18 18.58
C PHE A 108 10.43 13.60 20.03
N LYS A 109 9.42 14.44 20.27
CA LYS A 109 8.96 14.78 21.61
C LYS A 109 8.35 13.54 22.29
N PRO A 110 8.71 13.21 23.54
CA PRO A 110 8.05 12.14 24.29
C PRO A 110 6.59 12.52 24.59
N MET A 111 5.70 11.54 24.54
CA MET A 111 4.27 11.69 24.84
C MET A 111 3.89 10.93 26.09
N ASP A 112 2.84 11.40 26.75
CA ASP A 112 2.16 10.65 27.81
C ASP A 112 1.43 9.44 27.23
N GLU A 113 1.20 8.41 28.05
CA GLU A 113 0.58 7.16 27.61
C GLU A 113 -0.87 7.37 27.16
N ILE A 114 -1.62 8.25 27.83
CA ILE A 114 -3.01 8.56 27.47
C ILE A 114 -3.06 9.26 26.10
N ASP A 115 -2.20 10.26 25.92
CA ASP A 115 -2.06 10.98 24.65
C ASP A 115 -1.66 10.03 23.52
N LYS A 116 -0.80 9.05 23.82
CA LYS A 116 -0.37 8.05 22.84
C LYS A 116 -1.55 7.20 22.36
N ILE A 117 -2.40 6.73 23.27
CA ILE A 117 -3.58 5.91 22.93
C ILE A 117 -4.53 6.70 22.03
N ASP A 118 -4.79 7.97 22.36
CA ASP A 118 -5.69 8.80 21.56
C ASP A 118 -5.08 9.15 20.19
N ALA A 119 -3.77 9.39 20.12
CA ALA A 119 -3.07 9.57 18.86
C ALA A 119 -3.07 8.29 17.99
N GLU A 120 -2.93 7.11 18.60
CA GLU A 120 -3.05 5.83 17.89
C GLU A 120 -4.46 5.61 17.34
N ARG A 121 -5.50 6.00 18.09
CA ARG A 121 -6.89 5.94 17.60
C ARG A 121 -7.09 6.83 16.38
N LEU A 122 -6.65 8.09 16.44
CA LEU A 122 -6.70 9.01 15.30
C LEU A 122 -5.89 8.48 14.12
N TRP A 123 -4.71 7.94 14.38
CA TRP A 123 -3.86 7.33 13.36
C TRP A 123 -4.52 6.14 12.66
N ASN A 124 -5.19 5.27 13.40
CA ASN A 124 -5.95 4.17 12.81
C ASN A 124 -7.07 4.67 11.89
N VAL A 125 -7.76 5.76 12.25
CA VAL A 125 -8.77 6.38 11.37
C VAL A 125 -8.13 6.91 10.08
N ILE A 126 -6.97 7.57 10.17
CA ILE A 126 -6.21 8.06 9.01
C ILE A 126 -5.85 6.91 8.06
N VAL A 127 -5.35 5.79 8.58
CA VAL A 127 -4.99 4.61 7.78
C VAL A 127 -6.21 4.07 7.04
N GLN A 128 -7.36 3.97 7.69
CA GLN A 128 -8.59 3.49 7.07
C GLN A 128 -9.11 4.46 5.99
N GLU A 129 -9.11 5.76 6.26
CA GLU A 129 -9.50 6.79 5.28
C GLU A 129 -8.56 6.81 4.08
N ARG A 130 -7.26 6.51 4.26
CA ARG A 130 -6.32 6.37 3.15
C ARG A 130 -6.63 5.17 2.27
N LYS A 131 -6.95 4.02 2.87
CA LYS A 131 -7.39 2.82 2.14
C LYS A 131 -8.65 3.13 1.33
N ARG A 132 -9.61 3.83 1.96
CA ARG A 132 -10.83 4.29 1.28
C ARG A 132 -10.51 5.28 0.14
N GLY A 133 -9.55 6.18 0.35
CA GLY A 133 -9.04 7.15 -0.62
C GLY A 133 -8.49 6.53 -1.92
N ARG A 134 -8.04 5.28 -1.84
CA ARG A 134 -7.47 4.52 -2.97
C ARG A 134 -8.48 3.62 -3.69
N LEU A 135 -9.70 3.50 -3.18
CA LEU A 135 -10.73 2.67 -3.81
C LEU A 135 -11.22 3.28 -5.13
N PRO A 136 -11.41 2.45 -6.18
CA PRO A 136 -12.10 2.87 -7.39
C PRO A 136 -13.56 3.21 -7.03
N GLY A 137 -13.98 4.46 -7.25
CA GLY A 137 -15.32 4.93 -6.86
C GLY A 137 -15.37 6.34 -6.26
N GLY A 138 -14.22 6.99 -6.02
CA GLY A 138 -14.17 8.44 -5.78
C GLY A 138 -14.36 8.88 -4.34
N PHE A 139 -14.20 8.01 -3.35
CA PHE A 139 -13.99 8.46 -1.98
C PHE A 139 -12.62 9.14 -1.92
N GLY A 140 -12.57 10.47 -1.90
CA GLY A 140 -11.32 11.23 -1.92
C GLY A 140 -10.55 11.16 -0.59
N TYR A 141 -9.42 11.86 -0.51
CA TYR A 141 -8.55 11.89 0.69
C TYR A 141 -8.95 12.95 1.72
N LYS A 142 -10.14 13.56 1.60
CA LYS A 142 -10.55 14.67 2.49
C LYS A 142 -10.57 14.24 3.95
N GLY A 143 -11.24 13.13 4.27
CA GLY A 143 -11.34 12.61 5.64
C GLY A 143 -9.97 12.37 6.26
N MET A 144 -9.09 11.69 5.52
CA MET A 144 -7.71 11.47 5.93
C MET A 144 -6.96 12.80 6.17
N THR A 145 -7.07 13.77 5.26
CA THR A 145 -6.38 15.07 5.37
C THR A 145 -6.84 15.85 6.60
N ASP A 146 -8.14 15.85 6.90
CA ASP A 146 -8.71 16.53 8.06
C ASP A 146 -8.19 15.90 9.38
N HIS A 147 -8.14 14.58 9.46
CA HIS A 147 -7.62 13.87 10.65
C HIS A 147 -6.10 14.03 10.79
N CYS A 148 -5.36 14.08 9.68
CA CYS A 148 -3.93 14.42 9.72
C CYS A 148 -3.74 15.81 10.34
N ARG A 149 -4.52 16.82 9.93
CA ARG A 149 -4.44 18.17 10.51
C ARG A 149 -4.79 18.20 11.99
N GLU A 150 -5.84 17.49 12.39
CA GLU A 150 -6.22 17.34 13.80
C GLU A 150 -5.06 16.75 14.62
N LEU A 151 -4.43 15.69 14.10
CA LEU A 151 -3.33 15.02 14.77
C LEU A 151 -2.08 15.90 14.86
N MET A 152 -1.76 16.66 13.80
CA MET A 152 -0.68 17.66 13.80
C MET A 152 -0.94 18.82 14.77
N GLN A 153 -2.21 19.24 14.92
CA GLN A 153 -2.59 20.32 15.85
C GLN A 153 -2.55 19.88 17.31
N ARG A 154 -3.02 18.67 17.60
CA ARG A 154 -3.06 18.15 18.98
C ARG A 154 -1.71 17.70 19.49
N TYR A 155 -0.90 17.07 18.64
CA TYR A 155 0.35 16.42 19.05
C TYR A 155 1.57 16.89 18.24
N PRO A 156 1.85 18.21 18.17
CA PRO A 156 2.95 18.73 17.35
C PRO A 156 4.32 18.23 17.85
N GLY A 157 5.23 17.91 16.93
CA GLY A 157 6.60 17.48 17.25
C GLY A 157 6.72 16.04 17.75
N THR A 158 5.64 15.27 17.73
CA THR A 158 5.60 13.86 18.15
C THR A 158 5.83 12.93 16.97
N ILE A 159 5.98 11.63 17.23
CA ILE A 159 6.08 10.62 16.17
C ILE A 159 4.82 10.58 15.28
N TYR A 160 3.65 10.86 15.85
CA TYR A 160 2.41 10.87 15.10
C TYR A 160 2.32 12.08 14.16
N ASP A 161 2.81 13.25 14.59
CA ASP A 161 2.92 14.43 13.72
C ASP A 161 3.80 14.12 12.50
N PHE A 162 4.93 13.43 12.71
CA PHE A 162 5.75 12.93 11.61
C PHE A 162 4.99 11.99 10.67
N TYR A 163 4.26 11.01 11.22
CA TYR A 163 3.47 10.08 10.42
C TYR A 163 2.35 10.77 9.63
N ALA A 164 1.66 11.74 10.21
CA ALA A 164 0.63 12.52 9.53
C ALA A 164 1.21 13.29 8.35
N ARG A 165 2.33 14.00 8.54
CA ARG A 165 2.99 14.77 7.48
C ARG A 165 3.53 13.89 6.36
N ARG A 166 4.14 12.77 6.71
CA ARG A 166 4.59 11.77 5.74
C ARG A 166 3.42 11.24 4.92
N THR A 167 2.28 10.96 5.57
CA THR A 167 1.07 10.49 4.90
C THR A 167 0.53 11.51 3.91
N LEU A 168 0.53 12.79 4.27
CA LEU A 168 0.14 13.90 3.39
C LEU A 168 1.09 14.02 2.18
N GLY A 169 2.39 13.86 2.41
CA GLY A 169 3.42 13.86 1.35
C GLY A 169 3.29 12.69 0.37
N ASP A 170 2.79 11.54 0.82
CA ASP A 170 2.63 10.36 -0.03
C ASP A 170 1.37 10.39 -0.93
N ILE A 171 0.44 11.34 -0.73
CA ILE A 171 -0.77 11.44 -1.56
C ILE A 171 -0.38 11.87 -2.98
N PRO A 172 -1.07 11.40 -4.04
CA PRO A 172 -0.84 11.91 -5.39
C PRO A 172 -1.05 13.43 -5.48
N GLU A 173 -0.15 14.10 -6.20
CA GLU A 173 -0.08 15.57 -6.31
C GLU A 173 -1.40 16.24 -6.73
N ARG A 174 -2.20 15.57 -7.57
CA ARG A 174 -3.53 16.05 -7.95
C ARG A 174 -4.46 16.38 -6.77
N TYR A 175 -4.25 15.73 -5.62
CA TYR A 175 -5.05 15.98 -4.42
C TYR A 175 -4.46 17.06 -3.51
N TRP A 176 -3.17 17.41 -3.68
CA TRP A 176 -2.57 18.49 -2.90
C TRP A 176 -3.28 19.82 -3.20
N THR A 177 -3.50 20.12 -4.49
CA THR A 177 -4.27 21.30 -4.90
C THR A 177 -5.74 21.19 -4.51
N MET A 178 -6.34 19.99 -4.61
CA MET A 178 -7.75 19.79 -4.28
C MET A 178 -8.07 20.04 -2.79
N TYR A 179 -7.14 19.71 -1.89
CA TYR A 179 -7.32 19.85 -0.44
C TYR A 179 -6.45 20.95 0.19
N ASN A 180 -5.82 21.79 -0.62
CA ASN A 180 -4.91 22.86 -0.20
C ASN A 180 -3.84 22.37 0.80
N ILE A 181 -3.18 21.25 0.48
CA ILE A 181 -2.08 20.72 1.28
C ILE A 181 -0.85 21.56 0.98
N THR A 182 -0.32 22.24 2.00
CA THR A 182 0.84 23.12 1.86
C THR A 182 2.15 22.34 1.95
N GLU A 183 3.25 22.96 1.49
CA GLU A 183 4.59 22.36 1.63
C GLU A 183 4.98 22.19 3.10
N ASP A 184 4.60 23.17 3.93
CA ASP A 184 4.82 23.11 5.37
C ASP A 184 4.04 21.96 6.03
N GLU A 185 2.89 21.55 5.48
CA GLU A 185 2.13 20.40 5.97
C GLU A 185 2.82 19.07 5.66
N ARG A 186 3.65 18.99 4.62
CA ARG A 186 4.40 17.77 4.25
C ARG A 186 5.87 17.79 4.69
N ASP A 187 6.34 18.90 5.22
CA ASP A 187 7.75 19.05 5.58
C ASP A 187 8.15 18.20 6.80
N LEU A 188 9.12 17.30 6.56
CA LEU A 188 9.71 16.40 7.56
C LEU A 188 11.04 16.91 8.11
N THR A 189 11.60 17.99 7.55
CA THR A 189 12.92 18.51 7.96
C THR A 189 12.94 18.98 9.41
N ARG A 190 11.79 19.43 9.94
CA ARG A 190 11.65 19.82 11.36
C ARG A 190 12.01 18.72 12.36
N PHE A 191 11.96 17.45 11.96
CA PHE A 191 12.27 16.31 12.83
C PHE A 191 13.69 15.80 12.62
N GLN A 192 14.40 16.25 11.58
CA GLN A 192 15.74 15.77 11.28
C GLN A 192 16.73 16.35 12.29
N THR A 193 17.36 15.46 13.04
CA THR A 193 18.57 15.77 13.78
C THR A 193 19.70 15.88 12.78
N GLN A 194 20.22 17.09 12.55
CA GLN A 194 21.45 17.29 11.78
C GLN A 194 22.55 16.39 12.34
N PRO A 195 23.33 15.67 11.50
CA PRO A 195 24.48 14.95 12.00
C PRO A 195 25.40 15.96 12.69
N LYS A 196 25.68 15.72 13.97
CA LYS A 196 26.61 16.54 14.75
C LYS A 196 27.97 16.53 14.01
N PRO A 197 28.56 17.70 13.70
CA PRO A 197 29.81 17.79 12.96
C PRO A 197 30.99 17.18 13.73
#